data_AF-A0A3D4Q114-F1
#
_entry.id   AF-A0A3D4Q114-F1
#
_cell.length_a   1.000
_cell.length_b   1.000
_cell.length_c   1.000
_cell.angle_alpha   90.00
_cell.angle_beta   90.00
_cell.angle_gamma   90.00
#
_symmetry.space_group_name_H-M   'P 1'
#
loop_
_entity.id
_entity.type
_entity.pdbx_description
1 polymer ?
#
loop_
_entity_poly.entity_id
_entity_poly.type
_entity_poly.pdbx_seq_one_letter_code
_entity_poly.pdbx_strand_id
1 'polypeptide(L)'
;MSDAANPQIEIYESPTFKKAFKRLSEAHKDLVDDEIGKIEQNPELGERKKGDLAHLWVHKFKLDGRETLLGYSWQAQRLELYLLNLGPHENFYYELAVAAQEAKAAVAEGRFVTESIADHMRRISDEK
;
A
#
# COMPACT_ATOMS: atom_id res chain seq x y z
N MET A 1 14.94 -2.05 -28.80
CA MET A 1 14.49 -0.84 -28.06
C MET A 1 14.65 -1.17 -26.59
N SER A 2 14.98 -0.19 -25.75
CA SER A 2 15.41 -0.45 -24.37
C SER A 2 14.29 -1.05 -23.52
N ASP A 3 14.50 -2.27 -23.04
CA ASP A 3 13.91 -2.73 -21.78
C ASP A 3 14.43 -1.79 -20.69
N ALA A 4 13.65 -0.76 -20.37
CA ALA A 4 13.85 -0.02 -19.14
C ALA A 4 13.59 -1.03 -18.03
N ALA A 5 14.65 -1.43 -17.33
CA ALA A 5 14.56 -2.38 -16.23
C ALA A 5 13.56 -1.82 -15.21
N ASN A 6 12.35 -2.40 -15.19
CA ASN A 6 11.31 -2.01 -14.25
C ASN A 6 11.92 -2.21 -12.86
N PRO A 7 11.99 -1.16 -12.02
CA PRO A 7 12.74 -1.24 -10.77
C PRO A 7 12.18 -2.40 -9.96
N GLN A 8 13.05 -3.35 -9.58
CA GLN A 8 12.68 -4.45 -8.71
C GLN A 8 12.45 -3.89 -7.31
N ILE A 9 11.21 -3.48 -7.06
CA ILE A 9 10.75 -2.97 -5.77
C ILE A 9 10.51 -4.17 -4.86
N GLU A 10 10.97 -4.06 -3.61
CA GLU A 10 10.57 -5.00 -2.58
C GLU A 10 9.18 -4.60 -2.08
N ILE A 11 8.17 -5.44 -2.30
CA ILE A 11 6.77 -5.15 -1.96
C ILE A 11 6.33 -6.03 -0.80
N TYR A 12 5.72 -5.42 0.20
CA TYR A 12 5.01 -6.12 1.26
C TYR A 12 3.56 -5.63 1.32
N GLU A 13 2.59 -6.53 1.18
CA GLU A 13 1.18 -6.24 1.47
C GLU A 13 0.76 -6.81 2.84
N SER A 14 0.17 -5.99 3.70
CA SER A 14 -0.33 -6.51 4.99
C SER A 14 -1.52 -7.46 4.79
N PRO A 15 -1.71 -8.47 5.65
CA PRO A 15 -2.87 -9.37 5.55
C PRO A 15 -4.22 -8.64 5.59
N THR A 16 -4.28 -7.48 6.25
CA THR A 16 -5.47 -6.64 6.31
C THR A 16 -5.65 -5.80 5.04
N PHE A 17 -4.57 -5.24 4.48
CA PHE A 17 -4.59 -4.62 3.14
C PHE A 17 -5.14 -5.61 2.11
N LYS A 18 -4.57 -6.83 2.06
CA LYS A 18 -4.93 -7.86 1.09
C LYS A 18 -6.39 -8.29 1.21
N LYS A 19 -6.88 -8.50 2.44
CA LYS A 19 -8.30 -8.82 2.71
C LYS A 19 -9.26 -7.69 2.34
N ALA A 20 -8.85 -6.43 2.49
CA ALA A 20 -9.64 -5.27 2.14
C ALA A 20 -9.69 -5.07 0.61
N PHE A 21 -8.54 -5.12 -0.06
CA PHE A 21 -8.40 -5.02 -1.50
C PHE A 21 -9.19 -6.12 -2.25
N LYS A 22 -9.09 -7.39 -1.83
CA LYS A 22 -9.86 -8.49 -2.43
C LYS A 22 -11.40 -8.35 -2.32
N ARG A 23 -11.92 -7.46 -1.47
CA ARG A 23 -13.36 -7.20 -1.31
C ARG A 23 -13.87 -6.04 -2.18
N LEU A 24 -12.98 -5.33 -2.85
CA LEU A 24 -13.33 -4.25 -3.77
C LEU A 24 -13.96 -4.79 -5.06
N SER A 25 -14.80 -3.97 -5.68
CA SER A 25 -15.19 -4.17 -7.08
C SER A 25 -13.95 -3.99 -7.99
N GLU A 26 -13.91 -4.63 -9.16
CA GLU A 26 -12.77 -4.47 -10.09
C GLU A 26 -12.49 -2.98 -10.39
N ALA A 27 -13.52 -2.17 -10.65
CA ALA A 27 -13.37 -0.73 -10.86
C ALA A 27 -12.76 0.04 -9.67
N HIS A 28 -12.94 -0.46 -8.44
CA HIS A 28 -12.27 0.10 -7.26
C HIS A 28 -10.85 -0.45 -7.07
N LYS A 29 -10.58 -1.70 -7.49
CA LYS A 29 -9.22 -2.23 -7.52
C LYS A 29 -8.36 -1.47 -8.51
N ASP A 30 -8.87 -1.24 -9.72
CA ASP A 30 -8.22 -0.44 -10.78
C ASP A 30 -7.88 0.97 -10.26
N LEU A 31 -8.83 1.63 -9.60
CA LEU A 31 -8.60 2.96 -9.03
C LEU A 31 -7.57 2.93 -7.89
N VAL A 32 -7.57 1.89 -7.04
CA VAL A 32 -6.53 1.73 -6.01
C VAL A 32 -5.15 1.47 -6.64
N ASP A 33 -5.06 0.68 -7.72
CA ASP A 33 -3.82 0.44 -8.46
C ASP A 33 -3.28 1.73 -9.08
N ASP A 34 -4.14 2.54 -9.72
CA ASP A 34 -3.82 3.88 -10.22
C ASP A 34 -3.26 4.81 -9.12
N GLU A 35 -3.82 4.78 -7.91
CA GLU A 35 -3.33 5.59 -6.79
C GLU A 35 -2.00 5.08 -6.22
N ILE A 36 -1.74 3.76 -6.24
CA ILE A 36 -0.44 3.20 -5.87
C ILE A 36 0.61 3.51 -6.94
N GLY A 37 0.26 3.50 -8.23
CA GLY A 37 1.13 3.95 -9.33
C GLY A 37 1.53 5.42 -9.22
N LYS A 38 0.68 6.28 -8.64
CA LYS A 38 1.06 7.67 -8.30
C LYS A 38 2.03 7.73 -7.11
N ILE A 39 1.92 6.82 -6.14
CA ILE A 39 2.88 6.70 -5.02
C ILE A 39 4.23 6.17 -5.52
N GLU A 40 4.26 5.27 -6.50
CA GLU A 40 5.50 4.82 -7.14
C GLU A 40 6.26 5.99 -7.80
N GLN A 41 5.54 6.83 -8.54
CA GLN A 41 6.10 8.01 -9.21
C GLN A 41 6.48 9.14 -8.25
N ASN A 42 5.72 9.29 -7.15
CA ASN A 42 5.98 10.26 -6.09
C ASN A 42 5.70 9.64 -4.70
N PRO A 43 6.71 9.05 -4.05
CA PRO A 43 6.55 8.49 -2.72
C PRO A 43 6.19 9.50 -1.64
N GLU A 44 6.32 10.80 -1.89
CA GLU A 44 5.94 11.88 -0.97
C GLU A 44 4.52 12.43 -1.21
N LEU A 45 3.71 11.74 -2.04
CA LEU A 45 2.34 12.15 -2.38
C LEU A 45 1.40 12.26 -1.16
N GLY A 46 1.57 11.40 -0.16
CA GLY A 46 0.75 11.36 1.05
C GLY A 46 1.18 12.33 2.16
N GLU A 47 0.39 12.36 3.24
CA GLU A 47 0.75 13.07 4.47
C GLU A 47 1.69 12.22 5.33
N ARG A 48 2.97 12.64 5.46
CA ARG A 48 3.93 11.99 6.37
C ARG A 48 3.50 12.15 7.83
N LYS A 49 3.47 11.05 8.59
CA LYS A 49 3.20 11.04 10.02
C LYS A 49 4.39 11.58 10.83
N LYS A 50 4.19 11.79 12.14
CA LYS A 50 5.17 12.35 13.08
C LYS A 50 5.38 11.41 14.28
N GLY A 51 6.45 11.63 15.04
CA GLY A 51 6.82 10.78 16.19
C GLY A 51 7.21 9.36 15.74
N ASP A 52 6.85 8.36 16.52
CA ASP A 52 7.21 6.95 16.28
C ASP A 52 6.69 6.41 14.93
N LEU A 53 5.66 7.06 14.38
CA LEU A 53 5.08 6.75 13.07
C LEU A 53 5.74 7.51 11.90
N ALA A 54 6.84 8.24 12.09
CA ALA A 54 7.45 9.10 11.03
C ALA A 54 8.06 8.38 9.81
N HIS A 55 7.96 7.05 9.76
CA HIS A 55 8.24 6.19 8.60
C HIS A 55 6.98 5.97 7.73
N LEU A 56 5.81 6.34 8.24
CA LEU A 56 4.51 6.15 7.60
C LEU A 56 4.05 7.42 6.89
N TRP A 57 3.37 7.19 5.78
CA TRP A 57 2.66 8.16 4.96
C TRP A 57 1.19 7.74 4.86
N VAL A 58 0.31 8.71 4.69
CA VAL A 58 -1.13 8.48 4.48
C VAL A 58 -1.56 9.19 3.21
N HIS A 59 -1.79 8.43 2.15
CA HIS A 59 -2.40 8.94 0.92
C HIS A 59 -3.92 9.01 1.08
N LYS A 60 -4.51 10.10 0.59
CA LYS A 60 -5.97 10.36 0.66
C LYS A 60 -6.53 10.51 -0.74
N PHE A 61 -7.51 9.69 -1.08
CA PHE A 61 -8.19 9.72 -2.38
C PHE A 61 -9.68 9.41 -2.19
N LYS A 62 -10.43 9.26 -3.29
CA LYS A 62 -11.86 8.98 -3.25
C LYS A 62 -12.24 7.75 -4.06
N LEU A 63 -13.07 6.89 -3.47
CA LEU A 63 -13.81 5.82 -4.15
C LEU A 63 -15.30 6.16 -4.10
N ASP A 64 -15.97 6.22 -5.25
CA ASP A 64 -17.38 6.63 -5.40
C ASP A 64 -17.75 7.90 -4.59
N GLY A 65 -16.84 8.87 -4.57
CA GLY A 65 -16.99 10.13 -3.83
C GLY A 65 -16.75 10.06 -2.32
N ARG A 66 -16.52 8.87 -1.74
CA ARG A 66 -16.17 8.67 -0.32
C ARG A 66 -14.65 8.81 -0.12
N GLU A 67 -14.24 9.55 0.90
CA GLU A 67 -12.83 9.63 1.27
C GLU A 67 -12.30 8.25 1.70
N THR A 68 -11.09 7.94 1.24
CA THR A 68 -10.39 6.66 1.46
C THR A 68 -8.95 6.96 1.86
N LEU A 69 -8.42 6.18 2.81
CA LEU A 69 -7.07 6.34 3.34
C LEU A 69 -6.22 5.09 3.05
N LEU A 70 -5.07 5.29 2.41
CA LEU A 70 -4.03 4.27 2.20
C LEU A 70 -2.81 4.62 3.06
N GLY A 71 -2.49 3.75 4.01
CA GLY A 71 -1.23 3.82 4.76
C GLY A 71 -0.10 3.14 3.99
N TYR A 72 1.06 3.78 3.87
CA TYR A 72 2.23 3.17 3.23
C TYR A 72 3.54 3.63 3.86
N SER A 73 4.63 2.91 3.56
CA SER A 73 6.01 3.32 3.82
C SER A 73 6.82 3.13 2.55
N TRP A 74 7.66 4.11 2.25
CA TRP A 74 8.66 4.02 1.20
C TRP A 74 10.05 4.18 1.82
N GLN A 75 10.83 3.10 1.82
CA GLN A 75 12.16 3.08 2.42
C GLN A 75 13.12 2.30 1.52
N ALA A 76 14.16 2.97 1.01
CA ALA A 76 15.24 2.35 0.24
C ALA A 76 14.80 1.46 -0.97
N GLN A 77 13.75 1.88 -1.70
CA GLN A 77 13.09 1.12 -2.79
C GLN A 77 12.28 -0.12 -2.34
N ARG A 78 11.96 -0.20 -1.04
CA ARG A 78 10.90 -1.06 -0.51
C ARG A 78 9.61 -0.26 -0.36
N LEU A 79 8.53 -0.76 -0.94
CA LEU A 79 7.17 -0.29 -0.73
C LEU A 79 6.46 -1.25 0.25
N GLU A 80 6.13 -0.76 1.43
CA GLU A 80 5.30 -1.49 2.39
C GLU A 80 3.89 -0.90 2.36
N LEU A 81 2.93 -1.69 1.86
CA LEU A 81 1.51 -1.34 1.77
C LEU A 81 0.79 -1.79 3.05
N TYR A 82 0.27 -0.81 3.79
CA TYR A 82 -0.46 -1.03 5.03
C TYR A 82 -1.96 -0.76 4.84
N LEU A 83 -2.75 -1.37 5.72
CA LEU A 83 -4.12 -1.02 6.08
C LEU A 83 -4.85 -0.02 5.14
N LEU A 84 -5.53 -0.56 4.14
CA LEU A 84 -6.57 0.13 3.38
C LEU A 84 -7.83 0.29 4.26
N ASN A 85 -8.05 1.46 4.86
CA ASN A 85 -9.36 1.75 5.45
C ASN A 85 -10.24 2.41 4.37
N LEU A 86 -10.93 1.54 3.63
CA LEU A 86 -11.88 1.86 2.55
C LEU A 86 -13.24 2.28 3.13
N GLY A 87 -13.21 3.11 4.17
CA GLY A 87 -14.39 3.47 4.95
C GLY A 87 -14.14 4.54 6.01
N PRO A 88 -15.21 5.18 6.51
CA PRO A 88 -15.11 6.22 7.52
C PRO A 88 -15.00 5.60 8.92
N HIS A 89 -13.81 5.60 9.53
CA HIS A 89 -13.60 5.07 10.89
C HIS A 89 -12.66 5.90 11.77
N GLU A 90 -13.09 6.11 13.02
CA GLU A 90 -12.38 6.86 14.06
C GLU A 90 -11.05 6.21 14.49
N ASN A 91 -10.87 4.90 14.25
CA ASN A 91 -9.75 4.10 14.75
C ASN A 91 -8.55 3.96 13.77
N PHE A 92 -8.60 4.60 12.60
CA PHE A 92 -7.58 4.47 11.54
C PHE A 92 -6.13 4.54 12.05
N TYR A 93 -5.82 5.49 12.95
CA TYR A 93 -4.45 5.68 13.44
C TYR A 93 -3.95 4.57 14.37
N TYR A 94 -4.85 3.89 15.09
CA TYR A 94 -4.47 2.74 15.92
C TYR A 94 -4.16 1.53 15.05
N GLU A 95 -5.04 1.23 14.10
CA GLU A 95 -4.87 0.12 13.16
C GLU A 95 -3.62 0.31 12.28
N LEU A 96 -3.34 1.55 11.86
CA LEU A 96 -2.12 1.91 11.13
C LEU A 96 -0.85 1.65 11.96
N ALA A 97 -0.84 1.97 13.26
CA ALA A 97 0.30 1.73 14.13
C ALA A 97 0.58 0.23 14.35
N VAL A 98 -0.48 -0.58 14.51
CA VAL A 98 -0.36 -2.05 14.62
C VAL A 98 0.17 -2.64 13.30
N ALA A 99 -0.43 -2.29 12.16
CA ALA A 99 -0.02 -2.81 10.86
C ALA A 99 1.44 -2.48 10.51
N ALA A 100 1.91 -1.28 10.88
CA ALA A 100 3.30 -0.89 10.71
C ALA A 100 4.28 -1.72 11.55
N GLN A 101 3.88 -2.17 12.74
CA GLN A 101 4.71 -3.02 13.59
C GLN A 101 4.74 -4.46 13.07
N GLU A 102 3.61 -5.00 12.60
CA GLU A 102 3.53 -6.31 11.94
C GLU A 102 4.41 -6.36 10.68
N ALA A 103 4.38 -5.29 9.87
CA ALA A 103 5.16 -5.19 8.65
C ALA A 103 6.67 -5.17 8.90
N LYS A 104 7.15 -4.39 9.89
CA LYS A 104 8.56 -4.40 10.28
C LYS A 104 9.04 -5.80 10.64
N ALA A 105 8.23 -6.58 11.36
CA ALA A 105 8.53 -7.97 11.67
C ALA A 105 8.54 -8.85 10.41
N ALA A 106 7.53 -8.72 9.54
CA ALA A 106 7.44 -9.46 8.29
C ALA A 106 8.63 -9.22 7.36
N VAL A 107 8.97 -7.95 7.17
CA VAL A 107 10.08 -7.49 6.33
C VAL A 107 11.43 -7.93 6.92
N ALA A 108 11.61 -7.89 8.24
CA ALA A 108 12.80 -8.43 8.91
C ALA A 108 12.93 -9.96 8.77
N GLU A 109 11.82 -10.69 8.64
CA GLU A 109 11.77 -12.13 8.34
C GLU A 109 11.91 -12.45 6.84
N GLY A 110 12.13 -11.44 5.98
CA GLY A 110 12.23 -11.64 4.53
C GLY A 110 10.90 -11.94 3.83
N ARG A 111 9.76 -11.67 4.49
CA ARG A 111 8.42 -11.88 3.93
C ARG A 111 7.99 -10.68 3.10
N PHE A 112 8.64 -10.52 1.94
CA PHE A 112 8.28 -9.59 0.87
C PHE A 112 8.44 -10.30 -0.48
N VAL A 113 7.95 -9.68 -1.55
CA VAL A 113 8.15 -10.12 -2.94
C VAL A 113 8.98 -9.10 -3.69
N THR A 114 9.58 -9.52 -4.80
CA THR A 114 10.40 -8.67 -5.66
C THR A 114 9.85 -8.75 -7.08
N GLU A 115 8.90 -7.86 -7.37
CA GLU A 115 8.14 -7.79 -8.63
C GLU A 115 7.75 -6.33 -8.91
N SER A 116 7.13 -6.05 -10.05
CA SER A 116 6.57 -4.70 -10.29
C SER A 116 5.31 -4.50 -9.46
N ILE A 117 4.98 -3.26 -9.12
CA ILE A 117 3.75 -2.92 -8.39
C ILE A 117 2.51 -3.40 -9.17
N ALA A 118 2.45 -3.13 -10.48
CA ALA A 118 1.33 -3.55 -11.32
C ALA A 118 1.16 -5.09 -11.38
N ASP A 119 2.27 -5.85 -11.43
CA ASP A 119 2.19 -7.32 -11.41
C ASP A 119 1.80 -7.84 -10.03
N HIS A 120 2.28 -7.22 -8.95
CA HIS A 120 1.86 -7.51 -7.58
C HIS A 120 0.35 -7.31 -7.38
N MET A 121 -0.16 -6.15 -7.76
CA MET A 121 -1.56 -5.77 -7.59
C MET A 121 -2.49 -6.66 -8.42
N ARG A 122 -2.08 -7.00 -9.66
CA ARG A 122 -2.76 -8.02 -10.48
C ARG A 122 -2.78 -9.39 -9.77
N ARG A 123 -1.62 -9.87 -9.31
CA ARG A 123 -1.48 -11.18 -8.65
C ARG A 123 -2.38 -11.30 -7.42
N ILE A 124 -2.44 -10.29 -6.54
CA ILE A 124 -3.31 -10.33 -5.36
C ILE A 124 -4.80 -10.14 -5.69
N SER A 125 -5.13 -9.59 -6.86
CA SER A 125 -6.51 -9.52 -7.38
C SER A 125 -6.99 -10.91 -7.86
N ASP A 126 -6.12 -11.62 -8.60
CA ASP A 126 -6.42 -12.91 -9.23
C ASP A 126 -6.38 -14.11 -8.26
N GLU A 127 -5.69 -13.98 -7.12
CA GLU A 127 -5.71 -14.99 -6.07
C GLU A 127 -7.13 -15.18 -5.48
N LYS A 128 -7.65 -16.41 -5.58
CA LYS A 128 -8.91 -16.85 -4.94
C LYS A 128 -8.88 -16.79 -3.40
#